data_AF-A0A133QDI0-F1
#
_entry.id   AF-A0A133QDI0-F1
#
_cell.length_a   1.000
_cell.length_b   1.000
_cell.length_c   1.000
_cell.angle_alpha   90.00
_cell.angle_beta   90.00
_cell.angle_gamma   90.00
#
_symmetry.space_group_name_H-M   'P 1'
#
loop_
_entity.id
_entity.type
_entity.pdbx_description
1 polymer ?
#
loop_
_entity_poly.entity_id
_entity_poly.type
_entity_poly.pdbx_seq_one_letter_code
_entity_poly.pdbx_strand_id
1 'polypeptide(L)'
;MESLAAFEIFSSFYLVFTRIIATFAQYNRLIMTIDPAYQKLLDCGIRPSIQRMEIMRYLLTHHTHPTIDEVFVNLKKKIPTVSRTTIYNTLRMFSEKGAASMITIDEHRVCYDGDTSPHGHFYCKECGRVFDFYDVQPNTQPNTKEGFLIEDTQLYFRGLCPECQKERASSVS
;
A
#
# COMPACT_ATOMS: atom_id res chain seq x y z
N MET A 1 -39.67 -0.18 -53.73
CA MET A 1 -39.81 0.83 -52.65
C MET A 1 -39.65 0.24 -51.25
N GLU A 2 -39.79 -1.07 -51.03
CA GLU A 2 -39.67 -1.66 -49.67
C GLU A 2 -38.24 -1.82 -49.12
N SER A 3 -37.19 -1.76 -49.96
CA SER A 3 -35.81 -1.99 -49.50
C SER A 3 -35.13 -0.79 -48.85
N LEU A 4 -35.61 0.44 -49.11
CA LEU A 4 -35.00 1.66 -48.57
C LEU A 4 -35.39 1.88 -47.10
N ALA A 5 -36.63 1.55 -46.72
CA ALA A 5 -37.11 1.67 -45.34
C ALA A 5 -36.36 0.72 -44.38
N ALA A 6 -36.01 -0.49 -44.84
CA ALA A 6 -35.21 -1.43 -44.05
C ALA A 6 -33.78 -0.89 -43.79
N PHE A 7 -33.17 -0.24 -44.78
CA PHE A 7 -31.80 0.29 -44.66
C PHE A 7 -31.71 1.45 -43.65
N GLU A 8 -32.71 2.34 -43.61
CA GLU A 8 -32.75 3.44 -42.64
C GLU A 8 -32.96 2.95 -41.20
N ILE A 9 -33.78 1.92 -41.01
CA ILE A 9 -33.99 1.29 -39.70
C ILE A 9 -32.68 0.64 -39.21
N PHE A 10 -32.00 -0.14 -40.07
CA PHE A 10 -30.71 -0.76 -39.72
C PHE A 10 -29.63 0.28 -39.39
N SER A 11 -29.58 1.40 -40.12
CA SER A 11 -28.64 2.50 -39.85
C SER A 11 -28.90 3.17 -38.49
N SER A 12 -30.18 3.40 -38.15
CA SER A 12 -30.58 3.98 -36.86
C SER A 12 -30.24 3.06 -35.68
N PHE A 13 -30.51 1.75 -35.80
CA PHE A 13 -30.12 0.77 -34.78
C PHE A 13 -28.60 0.64 -34.64
N TYR A 14 -27.84 0.65 -35.74
CA TYR A 14 -26.38 0.62 -35.70
C TYR A 14 -25.77 1.87 -35.05
N LEU A 15 -26.33 3.06 -35.31
CA LEU A 15 -25.89 4.31 -34.66
C LEU A 15 -26.20 4.34 -33.16
N VAL A 16 -27.33 3.78 -32.73
CA VAL A 16 -27.65 3.63 -31.31
C VAL A 16 -26.75 2.57 -30.65
N PHE A 17 -26.49 1.46 -31.32
CA PHE A 17 -25.61 0.39 -30.82
C PHE A 17 -24.15 0.84 -30.69
N THR A 18 -23.64 1.57 -31.68
CA THR A 18 -22.28 2.15 -31.63
C THR A 18 -22.18 3.26 -30.58
N ARG A 19 -23.24 4.05 -30.35
CA ARG A 19 -23.30 4.99 -29.22
C ARG A 19 -23.34 4.27 -27.87
N ILE A 20 -24.09 3.19 -27.72
CA ILE A 20 -24.12 2.39 -26.48
C ILE A 20 -22.75 1.74 -26.23
N ILE A 21 -22.11 1.15 -27.24
CA ILE A 21 -20.74 0.60 -27.14
C ILE A 21 -19.73 1.71 -26.81
N ALA A 22 -19.81 2.88 -27.45
CA ALA A 22 -18.94 4.01 -27.15
C ALA A 22 -19.16 4.54 -25.73
N THR A 23 -20.41 4.55 -25.24
CA THR A 23 -20.76 4.96 -23.88
C THR A 23 -20.31 3.92 -22.86
N PHE A 24 -20.40 2.62 -23.16
CA PHE A 24 -19.83 1.53 -22.36
C PHE A 24 -18.29 1.57 -22.36
N ALA A 25 -17.66 1.90 -23.48
CA ALA A 25 -16.21 2.05 -23.58
C ALA A 25 -15.71 3.31 -22.87
N GLN A 26 -16.50 4.39 -22.86
CA GLN A 26 -16.24 5.61 -22.10
C GLN A 26 -16.53 5.42 -20.60
N TYR A 27 -17.56 4.65 -20.26
CA TYR A 27 -17.86 4.21 -18.89
C TYR A 27 -16.77 3.27 -18.36
N ASN A 28 -16.30 2.30 -19.16
CA ASN A 28 -15.15 1.45 -18.84
C ASN A 28 -13.82 2.23 -18.81
N ARG A 29 -13.67 3.33 -19.56
CA ARG A 29 -12.54 4.27 -19.39
C ARG A 29 -12.65 5.09 -18.12
N LEU A 30 -13.87 5.31 -17.61
CA LEU A 30 -14.13 5.96 -16.32
C LEU A 30 -14.01 4.99 -15.14
N ILE A 31 -14.25 3.69 -15.35
CA ILE A 31 -13.94 2.60 -14.42
C ILE A 31 -12.42 2.53 -14.30
N MET A 32 -11.92 3.21 -13.26
CA MET A 32 -10.75 2.82 -12.51
C MET A 32 -9.45 2.78 -13.33
N THR A 33 -8.64 3.84 -13.20
CA THR A 33 -7.26 3.56 -12.75
C THR A 33 -7.40 2.59 -11.58
N ILE A 34 -7.07 1.31 -11.79
CA ILE A 34 -7.30 0.26 -10.80
C ILE A 34 -6.75 0.79 -9.47
N ASP A 35 -7.60 0.94 -8.45
CA ASP A 35 -7.19 1.44 -7.14
C ASP A 35 -5.94 0.64 -6.74
N PRO A 36 -4.76 1.26 -6.56
CA PRO A 36 -3.53 0.51 -6.31
C PRO A 36 -3.64 -0.42 -5.11
N ALA A 37 -4.45 -0.04 -4.11
CA ALA A 37 -4.74 -0.89 -2.97
C ALA A 37 -5.54 -2.14 -3.38
N TYR A 38 -6.48 -2.02 -4.31
CA TYR A 38 -7.28 -3.14 -4.80
C TYR A 38 -6.40 -4.13 -5.54
N GLN A 39 -5.57 -3.61 -6.46
CA GLN A 39 -4.66 -4.46 -7.24
C GLN A 39 -3.66 -5.18 -6.32
N LYS A 40 -3.01 -4.46 -5.41
CA LYS A 40 -2.05 -5.04 -4.46
C LYS A 40 -2.68 -6.18 -3.64
N LEU A 41 -3.92 -6.02 -3.18
CA LEU A 41 -4.61 -7.08 -2.44
C LEU A 41 -4.90 -8.30 -3.32
N LEU A 42 -5.32 -8.10 -4.58
CA LEU A 42 -5.53 -9.21 -5.51
C LEU A 42 -4.24 -9.96 -5.82
N ASP A 43 -3.16 -9.24 -6.09
CA ASP A 43 -1.84 -9.81 -6.41
C ASP A 43 -1.32 -10.70 -5.27
N CYS A 44 -1.65 -10.35 -4.01
CA CYS A 44 -1.30 -11.13 -2.82
C CYS A 44 -2.37 -12.18 -2.43
N GLY A 45 -3.39 -12.40 -3.27
CA GLY A 45 -4.45 -13.37 -3.01
C GLY A 45 -5.35 -13.03 -1.81
N ILE A 46 -5.44 -11.74 -1.45
CA ILE A 46 -6.24 -11.24 -0.34
C ILE A 46 -7.57 -10.74 -0.87
N ARG A 47 -8.67 -11.33 -0.39
CA ARG A 47 -10.02 -10.86 -0.74
C ARG A 47 -10.20 -9.39 -0.32
N PRO A 48 -10.47 -8.45 -1.26
CA PRO A 48 -10.68 -7.05 -0.92
C PRO A 48 -11.96 -6.85 -0.09
N SER A 49 -11.88 -5.97 0.91
CA SER A 49 -13.01 -5.46 1.68
C SER A 49 -12.80 -3.98 1.93
N ILE A 50 -13.85 -3.22 2.28
CA ILE A 50 -13.72 -1.77 2.54
C ILE A 50 -12.61 -1.49 3.55
N GLN A 51 -12.55 -2.24 4.65
CA GLN A 51 -11.53 -2.04 5.68
C GLN A 51 -10.12 -2.39 5.18
N ARG A 52 -9.95 -3.52 4.47
CA ARG A 52 -8.65 -3.92 3.91
C ARG A 52 -8.15 -2.92 2.89
N MET A 53 -9.05 -2.42 2.06
CA MET A 53 -8.79 -1.38 1.06
C MET A 53 -8.31 -0.08 1.72
N GLU A 54 -9.01 0.40 2.76
CA GLU A 54 -8.60 1.61 3.48
C GLU A 54 -7.25 1.44 4.19
N ILE A 55 -6.99 0.27 4.80
CA ILE A 55 -5.71 -0.02 5.46
C ILE A 55 -4.58 -0.05 4.44
N MET A 56 -4.75 -0.78 3.32
CA MET A 56 -3.74 -0.86 2.28
C MET A 56 -3.47 0.50 1.66
N ARG A 57 -4.52 1.27 1.36
CA ARG A 57 -4.38 2.63 0.83
C ARG A 57 -3.65 3.56 1.80
N TYR A 58 -3.91 3.41 3.10
CA TYR A 58 -3.18 4.15 4.11
C TYR A 58 -1.68 3.84 4.07
N LEU A 59 -1.28 2.56 4.03
CA LEU A 59 0.12 2.17 3.88
C LEU A 59 0.76 2.72 2.61
N LEU A 60 0.09 2.59 1.46
CA LEU A 60 0.61 3.03 0.16
C LEU A 60 0.76 4.56 0.03
N THR A 61 0.16 5.34 0.93
CA THR A 61 0.19 6.81 0.90
C THR A 61 0.96 7.44 2.07
N HIS A 62 1.40 6.63 3.04
CA HIS A 62 2.10 7.09 4.24
C HIS A 62 3.43 6.34 4.39
N HIS A 63 4.47 6.88 3.78
CA HIS A 63 5.85 6.36 3.79
C HIS A 63 6.60 6.60 5.13
N THR A 64 5.87 6.68 6.24
CA THR A 64 6.45 6.84 7.60
C THR A 64 6.36 5.56 8.42
N HIS A 65 6.02 4.44 7.77
CA HIS A 65 5.81 3.10 8.29
C HIS A 65 5.03 3.08 9.59
N PRO A 66 3.71 3.30 9.50
CA PRO A 66 2.89 3.51 10.68
C PRO A 66 2.81 2.25 11.55
N THR A 67 2.73 2.49 12.85
CA THR A 67 2.32 1.50 13.85
C THR A 67 0.83 1.18 13.74
N ILE A 68 0.40 0.08 14.35
CA ILE A 68 -1.03 -0.28 14.46
C ILE A 68 -1.86 0.86 15.05
N ASP A 69 -1.29 1.57 16.02
CA ASP A 69 -1.95 2.67 16.73
C ASP A 69 -2.15 3.89 15.83
N GLU A 70 -1.15 4.24 15.04
CA GLU A 70 -1.22 5.32 14.06
C GLU A 70 -2.24 5.01 12.96
N VAL A 71 -2.23 3.77 12.43
CA VAL A 71 -3.25 3.31 11.47
C VAL A 71 -4.65 3.40 12.10
N PHE A 72 -4.81 2.92 13.33
CA PHE A 72 -6.10 2.95 14.03
C PHE A 72 -6.63 4.37 14.23
N VAL A 73 -5.82 5.28 14.77
CA VAL A 73 -6.23 6.67 15.03
C VAL A 73 -6.65 7.38 13.74
N ASN A 74 -5.94 7.14 12.64
CA ASN A 74 -6.27 7.75 11.36
C ASN A 74 -7.49 7.13 10.69
N LEU A 75 -7.63 5.81 10.72
CA LEU A 75 -8.76 5.13 10.08
C LEU A 75 -10.05 5.19 10.89
N LYS A 76 -10.00 5.31 12.22
CA LYS A 76 -11.21 5.42 13.05
C LYS A 76 -12.10 6.62 12.66
N LYS A 77 -11.48 7.70 12.15
CA LYS A 77 -12.17 8.89 11.64
C LYS A 77 -12.98 8.60 10.37
N LYS A 78 -12.51 7.67 9.53
CA LYS A 78 -13.13 7.29 8.26
C LYS A 78 -14.06 6.09 8.40
N ILE A 79 -13.69 5.13 9.25
CA ILE A 79 -14.43 3.89 9.52
C ILE A 79 -14.70 3.81 11.03
N PRO A 80 -15.78 4.42 11.54
CA PRO A 80 -16.09 4.44 12.97
C PRO A 80 -16.27 3.05 13.59
N THR A 81 -16.58 2.03 12.79
CA THR A 81 -16.76 0.65 13.24
C THR A 81 -15.46 -0.16 13.34
N VAL A 82 -14.32 0.38 12.88
CA VAL A 82 -13.05 -0.34 12.94
C VAL A 82 -12.55 -0.46 14.38
N SER A 83 -12.01 -1.63 14.72
CA SER A 83 -11.38 -1.91 16.01
C SER A 83 -9.86 -2.06 15.85
N ARG A 84 -9.11 -1.86 16.94
CA ARG A 84 -7.65 -2.09 16.97
C ARG A 84 -7.31 -3.54 16.60
N THR A 85 -8.07 -4.50 17.12
CA THR A 85 -7.91 -5.93 16.80
C THR A 85 -8.08 -6.19 15.30
N THR A 86 -9.03 -5.51 14.64
CA THR A 86 -9.23 -5.64 13.19
C THR A 86 -8.06 -5.10 12.39
N ILE A 87 -7.50 -3.95 12.79
CA ILE A 87 -6.28 -3.40 12.18
C ILE A 87 -5.12 -4.37 12.36
N TYR A 88 -4.87 -4.83 13.60
CA TYR A 88 -3.81 -5.79 13.90
C TYR A 88 -3.91 -7.06 13.05
N ASN A 89 -5.07 -7.72 13.05
CA ASN A 89 -5.27 -8.96 12.29
C ASN A 89 -5.09 -8.75 10.79
N THR A 90 -5.49 -7.58 10.28
CA THR A 90 -5.36 -7.26 8.86
C THR A 90 -3.92 -6.99 8.46
N LEU A 91 -3.18 -6.19 9.24
CA LEU A 91 -1.77 -5.89 8.97
C LEU A 91 -0.91 -7.15 9.09
N ARG A 92 -1.16 -8.00 10.08
CA ARG A 92 -0.52 -9.30 10.20
C ARG A 92 -0.77 -10.17 8.97
N MET A 93 -2.01 -10.27 8.52
CA MET A 93 -2.38 -10.98 7.29
C MET A 93 -1.68 -10.40 6.06
N PHE A 94 -1.55 -9.07 5.97
CA PHE A 94 -0.82 -8.43 4.87
C PHE A 94 0.64 -8.85 4.87
N SER A 95 1.28 -8.89 6.03
CA SER A 95 2.66 -9.38 6.16
C SER A 95 2.81 -10.86 5.78
N GLU A 96 1.95 -11.72 6.30
CA GLU A 96 1.95 -13.17 5.99
C GLU A 96 1.71 -13.47 4.50
N LYS A 97 1.04 -12.56 3.78
CA LYS A 97 0.71 -12.69 2.35
C LYS A 97 1.62 -11.87 1.44
N GLY A 98 2.65 -11.21 1.98
CA GLY A 98 3.58 -10.37 1.20
C GLY A 98 2.93 -9.11 0.60
N ALA A 99 1.83 -8.64 1.18
CA ALA A 99 1.17 -7.40 0.77
C ALA A 99 1.75 -6.16 1.47
N ALA A 100 2.39 -6.36 2.62
CA ALA A 100 3.08 -5.34 3.40
C ALA A 100 4.30 -5.97 4.10
N SER A 101 5.32 -5.20 4.41
CA SER A 101 6.47 -5.65 5.21
C SER A 101 6.26 -5.30 6.69
N MET A 102 6.63 -6.21 7.59
CA MET A 102 6.64 -5.94 9.03
C MET A 102 8.07 -5.56 9.45
N ILE A 103 8.22 -4.38 10.04
CA ILE A 103 9.49 -3.85 10.50
C ILE A 103 9.47 -3.90 12.04
N THR A 104 10.33 -4.73 12.62
CA THR A 104 10.49 -4.82 14.07
C THR A 104 11.69 -3.98 14.49
N ILE A 105 11.44 -2.86 15.16
CA ILE A 105 12.49 -1.91 15.55
C ILE A 105 13.10 -2.31 16.89
N ASP A 106 12.25 -2.71 17.83
CA ASP A 106 12.60 -3.25 19.15
C ASP A 106 11.46 -4.15 19.67
N GLU A 107 11.59 -4.65 20.91
CA GLU A 107 10.60 -5.53 21.55
C GLU A 107 9.20 -4.92 21.69
N HIS A 108 9.05 -3.61 21.51
CA HIS A 108 7.80 -2.88 21.77
C HIS A 108 7.27 -2.12 20.56
N ARG A 109 8.04 -2.01 19.47
CA ARG A 109 7.66 -1.22 18.30
C ARG A 109 7.72 -2.03 17.01
N VAL A 110 6.52 -2.26 16.46
CA VAL A 110 6.29 -2.86 15.15
C VAL A 110 5.64 -1.84 14.22
N CYS A 111 6.28 -1.63 13.09
CA CYS A 111 5.85 -0.75 12.01
C CYS A 111 5.49 -1.59 10.77
N TYR A 112 4.64 -1.05 9.90
CA TYR A 112 4.26 -1.72 8.66
C TYR A 112 4.54 -0.83 7.46
N ASP A 113 5.06 -1.44 6.41
CA ASP A 113 5.35 -0.77 5.14
C ASP A 113 4.51 -1.38 4.02
N GLY A 114 3.90 -0.54 3.19
CA GLY A 114 3.16 -0.96 2.01
C GLY A 114 4.06 -1.28 0.81
N ASP A 115 5.28 -0.78 0.80
CA ASP A 115 6.32 -1.20 -0.13
C ASP A 115 7.00 -2.47 0.38
N THR A 116 7.02 -3.47 -0.49
CA THR A 116 7.64 -4.79 -0.22
C THR A 116 8.91 -4.98 -1.05
N SER A 117 9.33 -3.97 -1.80
CA SER A 117 10.60 -3.97 -2.51
C SER A 117 11.77 -3.94 -1.52
N PRO A 118 12.91 -4.60 -1.80
CA PRO A 118 14.07 -4.51 -0.91
C PRO A 118 14.63 -3.08 -0.83
N HIS A 119 14.64 -2.51 0.37
CA HIS A 119 15.24 -1.22 0.69
C HIS A 119 15.68 -1.19 2.16
N GLY A 120 16.50 -0.21 2.53
CA GLY A 120 16.92 0.02 3.92
C GLY A 120 15.96 0.94 4.65
N HIS A 121 15.91 0.83 5.98
CA HIS A 121 15.11 1.69 6.85
C HIS A 121 15.99 2.53 7.77
N PHE A 122 15.61 3.77 8.05
CA PHE A 122 16.21 4.59 9.10
C PHE A 122 15.20 4.86 10.21
N TYR A 123 15.51 4.46 11.43
CA TYR A 123 14.71 4.72 12.62
C TYR A 123 15.25 5.92 13.40
N CYS A 124 14.40 6.94 13.60
CA CYS A 124 14.69 8.06 14.47
C CYS A 124 14.34 7.71 15.92
N LYS A 125 15.33 7.68 16.81
CA LYS A 125 15.16 7.35 18.23
C LYS A 125 14.41 8.42 19.06
N GLU A 126 14.19 9.60 18.48
CA GLU A 126 13.54 10.73 19.17
C GLU A 126 12.04 10.78 18.86
N CYS A 127 11.68 10.95 17.57
CA CYS A 127 10.28 11.01 17.16
C CYS A 127 9.65 9.65 16.85
N GLY A 128 10.44 8.57 16.81
CA GLY A 128 9.96 7.23 16.54
C GLY A 128 9.59 6.92 15.09
N ARG A 129 9.71 7.89 14.16
CA ARG A 129 9.41 7.71 12.74
C ARG A 129 10.47 6.85 12.04
N VAL A 130 10.04 6.10 11.04
CA VAL A 130 10.89 5.31 10.14
C VAL A 130 10.87 5.96 8.75
N PHE A 131 12.00 5.95 8.07
CA PHE A 131 12.20 6.55 6.75
C PHE A 131 12.88 5.55 5.81
N ASP A 132 12.56 5.62 4.52
CA ASP A 132 13.15 4.75 3.49
C ASP A 132 14.50 5.27 3.01
N PHE A 133 15.47 4.35 2.88
CA PHE A 133 16.74 4.53 2.17
C PHE A 133 16.77 3.55 0.99
N TYR A 134 16.51 4.07 -0.21
CA TYR A 134 16.49 3.29 -1.45
C TYR A 134 17.88 3.07 -2.07
N ASP A 135 18.88 3.84 -1.64
CA ASP A 135 20.27 3.77 -2.10
C ASP A 135 21.08 2.64 -1.45
N VAL A 136 20.56 2.05 -0.37
CA VAL A 136 21.14 0.90 0.31
C VAL A 136 20.11 -0.22 0.36
N GLN A 137 20.50 -1.40 -0.11
CA GLN A 137 19.67 -2.59 -0.04
C GLN A 137 20.31 -3.62 0.89
N PRO A 138 19.51 -4.42 1.63
CA PRO A 138 20.03 -5.54 2.37
C PRO A 138 20.76 -6.50 1.41
N ASN A 139 21.95 -6.98 1.78
CA ASN A 139 22.60 -8.02 0.98
C ASN A 139 21.77 -9.30 1.11
N THR A 140 21.05 -9.65 0.04
CA THR A 140 20.15 -10.80 -0.01
C THR A 140 20.86 -12.14 -0.06
N GLN A 141 22.19 -12.15 -0.25
CA GLN A 141 23.01 -13.36 -0.29
C GLN A 141 24.31 -13.13 0.48
N PRO A 142 24.28 -13.17 1.84
CA PRO A 142 25.51 -13.32 2.58
C PRO A 142 26.20 -14.60 2.11
N ASN A 143 27.52 -14.56 1.98
CA ASN A 143 28.32 -15.69 1.53
C ASN A 143 28.34 -16.75 2.64
N THR A 144 27.27 -17.53 2.76
CA THR A 144 27.10 -18.55 3.80
C THR A 144 27.82 -19.81 3.36
N LYS A 145 28.87 -20.18 4.08
CA LYS A 145 29.60 -21.44 3.82
C LYS A 145 28.82 -22.68 4.27
N GLU A 146 27.63 -22.50 4.86
CA GLU A 146 27.01 -23.46 5.78
C GLU A 146 25.59 -23.92 5.38
N GLY A 147 25.12 -23.61 4.16
CA GLY A 147 23.84 -24.16 3.66
C GLY A 147 22.58 -23.62 4.33
N PHE A 148 22.64 -22.42 4.92
CA PHE A 148 21.47 -21.74 5.48
C PHE A 148 20.43 -21.40 4.41
N LEU A 149 19.15 -21.63 4.75
CA LEU A 149 18.02 -21.11 4.00
C LEU A 149 17.62 -19.77 4.60
N ILE A 150 17.80 -18.69 3.83
CA ILE A 150 17.45 -17.33 4.24
C ILE A 150 16.06 -17.02 3.67
N GLU A 151 15.11 -16.73 4.56
CA GLU A 151 13.72 -16.41 4.17
C GLU A 151 13.47 -14.90 4.07
N ASP A 152 14.19 -14.08 4.85
CA ASP A 152 14.07 -12.62 4.86
C ASP A 152 15.41 -11.93 5.18
N THR A 153 15.57 -10.68 4.76
CA THR A 153 16.72 -9.83 5.13
C THR A 153 16.27 -8.38 5.24
N GLN A 154 16.49 -7.78 6.41
CA GLN A 154 16.15 -6.38 6.68
C GLN A 154 17.41 -5.61 7.06
N LEU A 155 17.56 -4.39 6.55
CA LEU A 155 18.65 -3.48 6.89
C LEU A 155 18.05 -2.25 7.57
N TYR A 156 18.51 -1.95 8.79
CA TYR A 156 18.09 -0.75 9.49
C TYR A 156 19.27 0.06 10.03
N PHE A 157 19.10 1.37 10.00
CA PHE A 157 19.96 2.36 10.64
C PHE A 157 19.20 3.00 11.80
N ARG A 158 19.91 3.40 12.87
CA ARG A 158 19.29 4.03 14.03
C ARG A 158 20.02 5.33 14.39
N GLY A 159 19.28 6.42 14.55
CA GLY A 159 19.87 7.73 14.82
C GLY A 159 18.85 8.84 15.10
N LEU A 160 19.19 10.06 14.70
CA LEU A 160 18.30 11.23 14.74
C LEU A 160 17.99 11.72 13.33
N CYS A 161 16.71 11.93 13.01
CA CYS A 161 16.31 12.53 11.74
C CYS A 161 16.65 14.04 11.69
N PRO A 162 16.69 14.67 10.50
CA PRO A 162 17.07 16.07 10.36
C PRO A 162 16.23 17.05 11.19
N GLU A 163 14.93 16.76 11.36
CA GLU A 163 14.03 17.57 12.19
C GLU A 163 14.44 17.52 13.66
N CYS A 164 14.60 16.32 14.22
CA CYS A 164 15.01 16.15 15.62
C CYS A 164 16.46 16.63 15.87
N GLN A 165 17.35 16.56 14.88
CA GLN A 165 18.69 17.14 15.01
C GLN A 165 18.64 18.66 15.17
N LYS A 166 17.78 19.34 14.40
CA LYS A 166 17.58 20.79 14.48
C LYS A 166 16.95 21.19 15.81
N GLU A 167 15.87 20.52 16.22
CA GLU A 167 15.20 20.78 17.50
C GLU A 167 16.14 20.64 18.69
N ARG A 168 17.01 19.61 18.66
CA ARG A 168 18.02 19.38 19.69
C ARG A 168 19.10 20.46 19.70
N ALA A 169 19.48 20.99 18.54
CA ALA A 169 20.43 22.09 18.45
C ALA A 169 19.83 23.40 19.00
N SER A 170 18.54 23.66 18.77
CA SER A 170 17.82 24.85 19.25
C SER A 170 17.47 24.83 20.73
N SER A 171 17.54 23.68 21.39
CA SER A 171 17.24 23.51 22.83
C SER A 171 18.49 23.51 23.72
N VAL A 172 19.69 23.61 23.12
CA VAL A 172 20.99 23.70 23.82
C VAL A 172 21.59 25.11 23.71
N SER A 173 20.90 26.02 23.02
CA SER A 173 21.18 27.46 22.93
C SER A 173 20.20 28.26 23.78
#